data_AF-K1TA40-F1
#
_entry.id   AF-K1TA40-F1
#
_cell.length_a   1.000
_cell.length_b   1.000
_cell.length_c   1.000
_cell.angle_alpha   90.00
_cell.angle_beta   90.00
_cell.angle_gamma   90.00
#
_symmetry.space_group_name_H-M   'P 1'
#
loop_
_entity.id
_entity.type
_entity.pdbx_description
1 polymer ?
#
loop_
_entity_poly.entity_id
_entity_poly.type
_entity_poly.pdbx_seq_one_letter_code
_entity_poly.pdbx_strand_id
1 'polypeptide(L)'
;HRHFCLATKHGADGAAYTCLAFPLTLPKEGGTVVGFEERERMRMDGCDSYKGKSEESNESEGLWIASPAGTPLAEAKHIYWFGSTYDAMAYYQLHQAKNKDLRKAVFISTGGKPIGKQMREILDLTIPARQHICFDNTRKGSNLTWDLQKEICRSVRFAIEETPERKPYLDSIPDGGDLTDGEFYLLPKGGLQEICIRFDAESEEAESMRSSGLCAPEDVQDQIDTTNKCYREYREKLREFLGIDREHDVSITWESPDYRHTSWNEQLLAEQKREETVGQESEKEENAGQERQIHFRR
;
A
#
# COMPACT_ATOMS: atom_id res chain seq x y z
N HIS A 1 10.21 7.89 -20.46
CA HIS A 1 8.89 8.21 -19.87
C HIS A 1 9.12 9.03 -18.61
N ARG A 2 8.16 9.82 -18.09
CA ARG A 2 8.42 10.71 -16.93
C ARG A 2 8.85 9.96 -15.66
N HIS A 3 8.43 8.70 -15.53
CA HIS A 3 8.61 7.88 -14.32
C HIS A 3 9.52 6.67 -14.51
N PHE A 4 10.11 6.47 -15.70
CA PHE A 4 11.09 5.41 -15.96
C PHE A 4 11.88 5.71 -17.26
N CYS A 5 13.11 5.20 -17.32
CA CYS A 5 14.00 5.29 -18.46
C CYS A 5 14.74 3.96 -18.67
N LEU A 6 15.33 3.78 -19.85
CA LEU A 6 16.33 2.74 -20.06
C LEU A 6 17.70 3.32 -19.69
N ALA A 7 18.43 2.62 -18.83
CA ALA A 7 19.78 2.98 -18.44
C ALA A 7 20.76 1.95 -19.00
N THR A 8 21.87 2.41 -19.59
CA THR A 8 22.91 1.53 -20.16
C THR A 8 24.23 1.75 -19.43
N LYS A 9 24.71 0.73 -18.72
CA LYS A 9 26.05 0.72 -18.11
C LYS A 9 27.04 0.06 -19.05
N HIS A 10 28.15 0.75 -19.31
CA HIS A 10 29.26 0.23 -20.11
C HIS A 10 30.33 -0.33 -19.18
N GLY A 11 30.63 -1.62 -19.31
CA GLY A 11 31.69 -2.30 -18.57
C GLY A 11 33.08 -1.95 -19.08
N ALA A 12 34.08 -2.15 -18.24
CA ALA A 12 35.49 -1.95 -18.60
C ALA A 12 35.98 -2.91 -19.72
N ASP A 13 35.24 -4.00 -19.94
CA ASP A 13 35.43 -5.00 -21.00
C ASP A 13 34.75 -4.63 -22.33
N GLY A 14 34.09 -3.46 -22.40
CA GLY A 14 33.34 -3.02 -23.58
C GLY A 14 31.94 -3.62 -23.69
N ALA A 15 31.50 -4.43 -22.72
CA ALA A 15 30.12 -4.93 -22.68
C ALA A 15 29.16 -3.81 -22.28
N ALA A 16 27.99 -3.74 -22.93
CA ALA A 16 26.94 -2.79 -22.58
C ALA A 16 25.74 -3.54 -22.00
N TYR A 17 25.26 -3.11 -20.84
CA TYR A 17 24.12 -3.70 -20.15
C TYR A 17 23.02 -2.67 -20.04
N THR A 18 21.86 -2.97 -20.62
CA THR A 18 20.69 -2.08 -20.57
C THR A 18 19.66 -2.64 -19.60
N CYS A 19 19.18 -1.82 -18.68
CA CYS A 19 18.15 -2.16 -17.70
C CYS A 19 17.05 -1.09 -17.69
N LEU A 20 15.91 -1.43 -17.09
CA LEU A 20 14.87 -0.46 -16.79
C LEU A 20 15.24 0.25 -15.48
N ALA A 21 15.25 1.58 -15.50
CA ALA A 21 15.63 2.41 -14.38
C ALA A 21 14.50 3.35 -13.99
N PHE A 22 14.31 3.52 -12.69
CA PHE A 22 13.25 4.31 -12.09
C PHE A 22 13.85 5.43 -11.25
N PRO A 23 13.64 6.71 -11.60
CA PRO A 23 14.26 7.82 -10.89
C PRO A 23 13.75 7.91 -9.45
N LEU A 24 14.68 7.97 -8.50
CA LEU A 24 14.41 8.22 -7.10
C LEU A 24 14.50 9.73 -6.83
N THR A 25 13.47 10.31 -6.23
CA THR A 25 13.36 11.74 -5.97
C THR A 25 13.17 12.04 -4.49
N LEU A 26 13.65 13.20 -4.05
CA LEU A 26 13.37 13.71 -2.71
C LEU A 26 11.96 14.35 -2.65
N PRO A 27 11.14 14.03 -1.63
CA PRO A 27 9.77 14.54 -1.52
C PRO A 27 9.64 16.07 -1.53
N LYS A 28 10.59 16.78 -0.89
CA LYS A 28 10.54 18.24 -0.69
C LYS A 28 11.37 19.06 -1.69
N GLU A 29 12.21 18.43 -2.53
CA GLU A 29 13.13 19.15 -3.45
C GLU A 29 12.64 19.22 -4.90
N GLY A 30 11.33 19.29 -5.13
CA GLY A 30 10.80 19.63 -6.45
C GLY A 30 11.13 18.64 -7.58
N GLY A 31 11.43 17.38 -7.25
CA GLY A 31 11.71 16.33 -8.23
C GLY A 31 13.19 16.14 -8.60
N THR A 32 14.13 16.68 -7.79
CA THR A 32 15.56 16.35 -7.92
C THR A 32 15.77 14.84 -7.84
N VAL A 33 16.39 14.27 -8.88
CA VAL A 33 16.72 12.85 -8.95
C VAL A 33 18.03 12.61 -8.20
N VAL A 34 17.99 11.74 -7.18
CA VAL A 34 19.12 11.42 -6.30
C VAL A 34 19.67 10.01 -6.51
N GLY A 35 19.02 9.22 -7.37
CA GLY A 35 19.44 7.87 -7.73
C GLY A 35 18.42 7.17 -8.60
N PHE A 36 18.64 5.88 -8.84
CA PHE A 36 17.72 5.05 -9.61
C PHE A 36 17.47 3.71 -8.91
N GLU A 37 16.22 3.27 -8.91
CA GLU A 37 15.91 1.86 -8.71
C GLU A 37 16.06 1.16 -10.07
N GLU A 38 17.03 0.25 -10.20
CA GLU A 38 17.25 -0.51 -11.43
C GLU A 38 16.56 -1.89 -11.35
N ARG A 39 15.90 -2.28 -12.43
CA ARG A 39 15.21 -3.56 -12.58
C ARG A 39 15.55 -4.15 -13.95
N GLU A 40 15.56 -5.48 -14.02
CA GLU A 40 16.00 -6.26 -15.18
C GLU A 40 17.47 -6.06 -15.58
N ARG A 41 18.38 -6.79 -14.92
CA ARG A 41 19.58 -7.27 -15.62
C ARG A 41 19.28 -8.68 -16.11
N MET A 42 18.83 -8.79 -17.36
CA MET A 42 18.80 -10.08 -18.06
C MET A 42 20.24 -10.59 -18.12
N ARG A 43 20.55 -11.73 -17.49
CA ARG A 43 21.81 -12.41 -17.73
C ARG A 43 21.69 -13.17 -19.06
N MET A 44 22.74 -13.14 -19.88
CA MET A 44 22.77 -13.81 -21.19
C MET A 44 22.62 -15.35 -21.09
N ASP A 45 22.65 -15.92 -19.89
CA ASP A 45 22.58 -17.36 -19.60
C ASP A 45 21.15 -17.87 -19.31
N GLY A 46 20.13 -17.01 -19.37
CA GLY A 46 18.73 -17.40 -19.13
C GLY A 46 18.41 -17.72 -17.66
N CYS A 47 19.31 -17.40 -16.72
CA CYS A 47 19.05 -17.50 -15.28
C CYS A 47 18.48 -16.18 -14.74
N ASP A 48 17.80 -16.25 -13.59
CA ASP A 48 17.01 -15.18 -12.96
C ASP A 48 17.57 -13.76 -13.18
N SER A 49 16.68 -12.85 -13.55
CA SER A 49 16.98 -11.42 -13.73
C SER A 49 17.69 -10.88 -12.50
N TYR A 50 18.91 -10.36 -12.67
CA TYR A 50 19.64 -9.76 -11.56
C TYR A 50 18.91 -8.48 -11.11
N LYS A 51 18.43 -8.53 -9.87
CA LYS A 51 18.04 -7.36 -9.09
C LYS A 51 19.31 -6.81 -8.46
N GLY A 52 19.89 -5.79 -9.05
CA GLY A 52 20.98 -5.07 -8.40
C GLY A 52 20.89 -3.59 -8.67
N LYS A 53 21.72 -2.87 -7.94
CA LYS A 53 21.65 -1.43 -7.76
C LYS A 53 22.95 -0.82 -8.26
N SER A 54 22.90 0.42 -8.71
CA SER A 54 24.09 1.13 -9.14
C SER A 54 25.00 1.39 -7.92
N GLU A 55 26.31 1.18 -8.05
CA GLU A 55 27.26 1.28 -6.92
C GLU A 55 27.54 2.73 -6.47
N GLU A 56 26.96 3.74 -7.13
CA GLU A 56 27.38 5.15 -6.98
C GLU A 56 26.28 6.16 -6.62
N SER A 57 25.00 5.80 -6.45
CA SER A 57 24.01 6.80 -6.00
C SER A 57 23.92 6.95 -4.48
N ASN A 58 23.60 8.17 -4.03
CA ASN A 58 23.11 8.49 -2.69
C ASN A 58 21.68 7.90 -2.49
N GLU A 59 21.50 6.62 -2.81
CA GLU A 59 20.23 5.88 -2.91
C GLU A 59 19.57 5.60 -1.56
N SER A 60 20.23 5.93 -0.46
CA SER A 60 19.62 5.84 0.87
C SER A 60 18.57 6.92 1.10
N GLU A 61 18.47 7.92 0.20
CA GLU A 61 17.68 9.12 0.48
C GLU A 61 16.46 9.35 -0.41
N GLY A 62 16.33 8.70 -1.57
CA GLY A 62 15.24 8.97 -2.52
C GLY A 62 14.12 7.92 -2.53
N LEU A 63 12.91 8.35 -2.91
CA LEU A 63 11.77 7.47 -3.18
C LEU A 63 11.39 7.56 -4.66
N TRP A 64 10.96 6.47 -5.27
CA TRP A 64 10.28 6.59 -6.56
C TRP A 64 8.86 7.08 -6.30
N ILE A 65 8.50 8.22 -6.89
CA ILE A 65 7.18 8.84 -6.73
C ILE A 65 6.59 9.06 -8.12
N ALA A 66 5.40 8.52 -8.35
CA ALA A 66 4.74 8.61 -9.65
C ALA A 66 3.23 8.83 -9.54
N SER A 67 2.69 9.60 -10.45
CA SER A 67 1.24 9.73 -10.65
C SER A 67 0.95 9.72 -12.15
N PRO A 68 0.11 8.80 -12.66
CA PRO A 68 -0.21 8.74 -14.08
C PRO A 68 -0.80 10.05 -14.63
N ALA A 69 -1.61 10.75 -13.85
CA ALA A 69 -2.18 12.06 -14.20
C ALA A 69 -1.29 13.25 -13.79
N GLY A 70 -0.13 12.99 -13.19
CA GLY A 70 0.77 14.04 -12.70
C GLY A 70 0.23 14.79 -11.48
N THR A 71 -0.61 14.16 -10.65
CA THR A 71 -1.15 14.76 -9.42
C THR A 71 -0.02 15.15 -8.46
N PRO A 72 0.04 16.42 -8.00
CA PRO A 72 0.95 16.83 -6.95
C PRO A 72 0.66 16.10 -5.63
N LEU A 73 1.69 15.84 -4.81
CA LEU A 73 1.52 15.19 -3.50
C LEU A 73 0.48 15.89 -2.62
N ALA A 74 0.52 17.23 -2.54
CA ALA A 74 -0.40 18.03 -1.73
C ALA A 74 -1.88 17.96 -2.19
N GLU A 75 -2.14 17.52 -3.42
CA GLU A 75 -3.51 17.37 -3.98
C GLU A 75 -3.97 15.91 -4.02
N ALA A 76 -3.08 14.97 -3.69
CA ALA A 76 -3.36 13.56 -3.79
C ALA A 76 -4.34 13.13 -2.69
N LYS A 77 -5.41 12.42 -3.07
CA LYS A 77 -6.37 11.83 -2.12
C LYS A 77 -5.99 10.42 -1.68
N HIS A 78 -5.15 9.76 -2.48
CA HIS A 78 -4.73 8.38 -2.27
C HIS A 78 -3.23 8.27 -2.56
N ILE A 79 -2.50 7.77 -1.57
CA ILE A 79 -1.08 7.43 -1.66
C ILE A 79 -0.95 5.92 -1.52
N TYR A 80 -0.29 5.26 -2.47
CA TYR A 80 -0.07 3.82 -2.46
C TYR A 80 1.41 3.51 -2.26
N TRP A 81 1.73 2.71 -1.26
CA TRP A 81 3.09 2.39 -0.83
C TRP A 81 3.49 0.96 -1.21
N PHE A 82 4.62 0.82 -1.90
CA PHE A 82 5.13 -0.47 -2.39
C PHE A 82 6.59 -0.68 -2.04
N GLY A 83 6.98 -1.95 -2.00
CA GLY A 83 8.37 -2.35 -1.85
C GLY A 83 9.16 -2.24 -3.16
N SER A 84 8.49 -2.24 -4.30
CA SER A 84 9.12 -2.10 -5.62
C SER A 84 8.28 -1.29 -6.60
N THR A 85 8.95 -0.73 -7.60
CA THR A 85 8.27 -0.06 -8.73
C THR A 85 7.48 -1.04 -9.58
N TYR A 86 7.93 -2.29 -9.69
CA TYR A 86 7.23 -3.34 -10.44
C TYR A 86 5.88 -3.64 -9.80
N ASP A 87 5.82 -3.75 -8.48
CA ASP A 87 4.58 -4.00 -7.77
C ASP A 87 3.61 -2.81 -7.87
N ALA A 88 4.13 -1.58 -7.81
CA ALA A 88 3.32 -0.38 -8.02
C ALA A 88 2.70 -0.35 -9.43
N MET A 89 3.48 -0.67 -10.45
CA MET A 89 2.99 -0.74 -11.83
C MET A 89 2.03 -1.91 -12.04
N ALA A 90 2.31 -3.06 -11.44
CA ALA A 90 1.45 -4.24 -11.52
C ALA A 90 0.08 -3.98 -10.87
N TYR A 91 0.09 -3.40 -9.67
CA TYR A 91 -1.13 -2.96 -8.99
C TYR A 91 -1.95 -2.02 -9.88
N TYR A 92 -1.31 -1.03 -10.52
CA TYR A 92 -1.99 -0.12 -11.42
C TYR A 92 -2.66 -0.85 -12.59
N GLN A 93 -1.96 -1.78 -13.25
CA GLN A 93 -2.50 -2.55 -14.37
C GLN A 93 -3.69 -3.44 -13.96
N LEU A 94 -3.59 -4.12 -12.81
CA LEU A 94 -4.64 -4.97 -12.25
C LEU A 94 -5.93 -4.19 -11.95
N HIS A 95 -5.82 -2.94 -11.48
CA HIS A 95 -6.96 -2.22 -10.90
C HIS A 95 -7.51 -1.07 -11.76
N GLN A 96 -6.72 -0.48 -12.69
CA GLN A 96 -7.13 0.70 -13.47
C GLN A 96 -8.42 0.49 -14.30
N ALA A 97 -8.73 -0.75 -14.67
CA ALA A 97 -9.93 -1.05 -15.43
C ALA A 97 -11.20 -0.78 -14.60
N LYS A 98 -11.17 -1.17 -13.32
CA LYS A 98 -12.28 -1.08 -12.36
C LYS A 98 -12.26 0.20 -11.55
N ASN A 99 -11.09 0.81 -11.33
CA ASN A 99 -10.92 2.05 -10.60
C ASN A 99 -10.31 3.14 -11.51
N LYS A 100 -11.18 3.96 -12.12
CA LYS A 100 -10.76 5.03 -13.06
C LYS A 100 -10.07 6.20 -12.38
N ASP A 101 -10.27 6.41 -11.09
CA ASP A 101 -9.63 7.48 -10.31
C ASP A 101 -8.21 7.10 -9.87
N LEU A 102 -7.81 5.83 -10.04
CA LEU A 102 -6.46 5.36 -9.75
C LEU A 102 -5.38 6.13 -10.52
N ARG A 103 -5.70 6.65 -11.71
CA ARG A 103 -4.80 7.53 -12.48
C ARG A 103 -4.40 8.81 -11.76
N LYS A 104 -5.24 9.29 -10.82
CA LYS A 104 -5.00 10.51 -10.02
C LYS A 104 -4.26 10.21 -8.71
N ALA A 105 -4.10 8.94 -8.35
CA ALA A 105 -3.36 8.57 -7.15
C ALA A 105 -1.85 8.81 -7.31
N VAL A 106 -1.14 8.81 -6.19
CA VAL A 106 0.32 8.82 -6.16
C VAL A 106 0.80 7.45 -5.69
N PHE A 107 1.77 6.90 -6.41
CA PHE A 107 2.42 5.62 -6.17
C PHE A 107 3.83 5.87 -5.68
N ILE A 108 4.22 5.18 -4.61
CA ILE A 108 5.53 5.31 -3.99
C ILE A 108 6.17 3.95 -3.86
N SER A 109 7.41 3.82 -4.35
CA SER A 109 8.27 2.65 -4.07
C SER A 109 9.38 3.04 -3.11
N THR A 110 9.58 2.21 -2.08
CA THR A 110 10.70 2.33 -1.14
C THR A 110 11.97 1.60 -1.62
N GLY A 111 11.93 0.93 -2.77
CA GLY A 111 13.05 0.15 -3.29
C GLY A 111 13.51 -0.98 -2.35
N GLY A 112 12.59 -1.46 -1.51
CA GLY A 112 12.76 -2.57 -0.56
C GLY A 112 13.51 -2.20 0.71
N LYS A 113 13.56 -0.92 1.10
CA LYS A 113 14.25 -0.44 2.31
C LYS A 113 13.30 0.33 3.23
N PRO A 114 13.50 0.28 4.55
CA PRO A 114 12.86 1.21 5.47
C PRO A 114 13.51 2.58 5.30
N ILE A 115 12.70 3.62 5.06
CA ILE A 115 13.17 4.97 4.75
C ILE A 115 12.39 5.96 5.64
N GLY A 116 12.70 5.98 6.93
CA GLY A 116 11.91 6.70 7.94
C GLY A 116 11.84 8.22 7.72
N LYS A 117 12.94 8.89 7.37
CA LYS A 117 12.93 10.35 7.15
C LYS A 117 12.04 10.73 5.95
N GLN A 118 12.15 10.03 4.84
CA GLN A 118 11.43 10.32 3.61
C GLN A 118 9.96 9.93 3.71
N MET A 119 9.65 8.84 4.44
CA MET A 119 8.28 8.50 4.79
C MET A 119 7.62 9.66 5.54
N ARG A 120 8.28 10.19 6.58
CA ARG A 120 7.78 11.37 7.29
C ARG A 120 7.64 12.59 6.39
N GLU A 121 8.60 12.86 5.51
CA GLU A 121 8.49 13.99 4.57
C GLU A 121 7.31 13.86 3.60
N ILE A 122 6.97 12.66 3.14
CA ILE A 122 5.77 12.41 2.35
C ILE A 122 4.52 12.59 3.21
N LEU A 123 4.52 12.02 4.42
CA LEU A 123 3.38 12.08 5.33
C LEU A 123 3.06 13.52 5.71
N ASP A 124 4.06 14.36 6.03
CA ASP A 124 3.89 15.80 6.27
C ASP A 124 3.12 16.51 5.14
N LEU A 125 3.33 16.07 3.89
CA LEU A 125 2.71 16.67 2.70
C LEU A 125 1.36 16.02 2.33
N THR A 126 1.04 14.87 2.92
CA THR A 126 -0.08 14.02 2.50
C THR A 126 -0.94 13.51 3.66
N ILE A 127 -0.87 14.14 4.84
CA ILE A 127 -1.68 13.76 6.02
C ILE A 127 -3.17 13.62 5.65
N PRO A 128 -3.79 14.49 4.82
CA PRO A 128 -5.19 14.32 4.44
C PRO A 128 -5.49 13.20 3.46
N ALA A 129 -4.46 12.63 2.84
CA ALA A 129 -4.61 11.55 1.88
C ALA A 129 -4.78 10.21 2.60
N ARG A 130 -5.62 9.34 2.03
CA ARG A 130 -5.68 7.94 2.45
C ARG A 130 -4.38 7.23 2.07
N GLN A 131 -3.78 6.56 3.04
CA GLN A 131 -2.54 5.81 2.89
C GLN A 131 -2.87 4.33 2.66
N HIS A 132 -2.54 3.82 1.48
CA HIS A 132 -2.70 2.41 1.11
C HIS A 132 -1.35 1.72 1.22
N ILE A 133 -1.26 0.70 2.07
CA ILE A 133 -0.04 -0.06 2.29
C ILE A 133 -0.12 -1.36 1.49
N CYS A 134 0.72 -1.47 0.48
CA CYS A 134 0.63 -2.48 -0.58
C CYS A 134 1.90 -3.35 -0.68
N PHE A 135 2.60 -3.58 0.44
CA PHE A 135 3.81 -4.41 0.45
C PHE A 135 3.51 -5.90 0.19
N ASP A 136 4.53 -6.61 -0.27
CA ASP A 136 4.49 -8.04 -0.60
C ASP A 136 3.99 -8.92 0.56
N ASN A 137 3.37 -10.05 0.21
CA ASN A 137 2.95 -11.08 1.16
C ASN A 137 4.15 -11.97 1.58
N THR A 138 5.19 -11.33 2.09
CA THR A 138 6.41 -11.97 2.58
C THR A 138 6.76 -11.43 3.94
N ARG A 139 7.56 -12.15 4.74
CA ARG A 139 8.04 -11.65 6.04
C ARG A 139 8.70 -10.27 5.96
N LYS A 140 9.42 -9.99 4.87
CA LYS A 140 10.03 -8.66 4.63
C LYS A 140 8.97 -7.60 4.34
N GLY A 141 7.98 -7.93 3.51
CA GLY A 141 6.85 -7.05 3.23
C GLY A 141 6.04 -6.74 4.48
N SER A 142 5.75 -7.75 5.30
CA SER A 142 5.13 -7.58 6.62
C SER A 142 5.92 -6.61 7.50
N ASN A 143 7.24 -6.77 7.64
CA ASN A 143 8.03 -5.84 8.44
C ASN A 143 7.92 -4.38 7.94
N LEU A 144 7.99 -4.16 6.61
CA LEU A 144 7.83 -2.83 6.02
C LEU A 144 6.43 -2.25 6.25
N THR A 145 5.43 -3.10 6.19
CA THR A 145 4.03 -2.84 6.54
C THR A 145 3.93 -2.28 7.96
N TRP A 146 4.49 -2.99 8.95
CA TRP A 146 4.51 -2.55 10.34
C TRP A 146 5.32 -1.25 10.53
N ASP A 147 6.48 -1.14 9.90
CA ASP A 147 7.32 0.05 10.01
C ASP A 147 6.61 1.31 9.47
N LEU A 148 5.93 1.19 8.32
CA LEU A 148 5.17 2.30 7.73
C LEU A 148 3.96 2.66 8.58
N GLN A 149 3.21 1.69 9.09
CA GLN A 149 2.09 1.95 10.00
C GLN A 149 2.57 2.73 11.23
N LYS A 150 3.67 2.31 11.85
CA LYS A 150 4.25 3.01 13.00
C LYS A 150 4.63 4.45 12.66
N GLU A 151 5.25 4.69 11.50
CA GLU A 151 5.59 6.06 11.08
C GLU A 151 4.35 6.91 10.78
N ILE A 152 3.28 6.34 10.21
CA ILE A 152 2.00 7.03 10.03
C ILE A 152 1.42 7.43 11.39
N CYS A 153 1.30 6.48 12.31
CA CYS A 153 0.79 6.74 13.66
C CYS A 153 1.65 7.77 14.41
N ARG A 154 2.98 7.69 14.32
CA ARG A 154 3.90 8.69 14.89
C ARG A 154 3.68 10.08 14.29
N SER A 155 3.47 10.17 12.98
CA SER A 155 3.27 11.45 12.29
C SER A 155 1.95 12.11 12.71
N VAL A 156 0.87 11.31 12.80
CA VAL A 156 -0.42 11.79 13.32
C VAL A 156 -0.29 12.25 14.77
N ARG A 157 0.35 11.45 15.62
CA ARG A 157 0.58 11.79 17.04
C ARG A 157 1.39 13.08 17.19
N PHE A 158 2.42 13.29 16.38
CA PHE A 158 3.26 14.49 16.43
C PHE A 158 2.49 15.77 16.04
N ALA A 159 1.44 15.65 15.22
CA ALA A 159 0.58 16.76 14.86
C ALA A 159 -0.41 17.18 15.98
N ILE A 160 -0.54 16.38 17.04
CA ILE A 160 -1.46 16.66 18.15
C ILE A 160 -0.83 17.64 19.13
N GLU A 161 -1.56 18.69 19.49
CA GLU A 161 -1.17 19.61 20.56
C GLU A 161 -1.29 18.91 21.93
N GLU A 162 -0.15 18.77 22.62
CA GLU A 162 -0.08 18.25 23.98
C GLU A 162 -0.63 19.27 24.99
N THR A 163 -1.82 19.00 25.53
CA THR A 163 -2.38 19.73 26.68
C THR A 163 -2.27 18.89 27.96
N PRO A 164 -2.31 19.49 29.17
CA PRO A 164 -2.30 18.75 30.43
C PRO A 164 -3.39 17.67 30.54
N GLU A 165 -4.54 17.89 29.89
CA GLU A 165 -5.67 16.96 29.87
C GLU A 165 -5.43 15.77 28.93
N ARG A 166 -4.77 15.99 27.79
CA ARG A 166 -4.52 14.96 26.77
C ARG A 166 -3.27 14.14 27.05
N LYS A 167 -2.26 14.77 27.67
CA LYS A 167 -0.94 14.20 27.88
C LYS A 167 -0.96 12.82 28.54
N PRO A 168 -1.71 12.56 29.63
CA PRO A 168 -1.73 11.24 30.25
C PRO A 168 -2.18 10.14 29.27
N TYR A 169 -3.22 10.40 28.48
CA TYR A 169 -3.70 9.45 27.48
C TYR A 169 -2.67 9.26 26.36
N LEU A 170 -2.14 10.35 25.80
CA LEU A 170 -1.13 10.28 24.74
C LEU A 170 0.12 9.51 25.18
N ASP A 171 0.60 9.75 26.41
CA ASP A 171 1.77 9.08 26.98
C ASP A 171 1.54 7.57 27.20
N SER A 172 0.27 7.12 27.28
CA SER A 172 -0.08 5.70 27.41
C SER A 172 -0.14 4.94 26.09
N ILE A 173 -0.26 5.64 24.96
CA ILE A 173 -0.25 5.01 23.62
C ILE A 173 1.16 4.45 23.35
N PRO A 174 1.30 3.15 23.03
CA PRO A 174 2.57 2.54 22.66
C PRO A 174 3.24 3.25 21.49
N ASP A 175 4.57 3.18 21.41
CA ASP A 175 5.30 3.78 20.30
C ASP A 175 4.89 3.16 18.94
N GLY A 176 4.32 4.00 18.08
CA GLY A 176 3.77 3.61 16.79
C GLY A 176 2.41 2.88 16.85
N GLY A 177 1.76 2.87 18.01
CA GLY A 177 0.37 2.43 18.15
C GLY A 177 -0.62 3.42 17.55
N ASP A 178 -1.79 2.95 17.16
CA ASP A 178 -2.90 3.81 16.74
C ASP A 178 -3.39 4.67 17.92
N LEU A 179 -4.09 5.77 17.63
CA LEU A 179 -4.64 6.64 18.66
C LEU A 179 -5.61 5.90 19.60
N THR A 180 -6.23 4.80 19.15
CA THR A 180 -7.10 3.98 20.00
C THR A 180 -6.36 3.08 21.00
N ASP A 181 -5.05 2.90 20.86
CA ASP A 181 -4.26 1.95 21.65
C ASP A 181 -3.87 2.48 23.04
N GLY A 182 -4.37 3.67 23.42
CA GLY A 182 -4.14 4.27 24.73
C GLY A 182 -5.03 3.65 25.82
N GLU A 183 -4.60 3.81 27.07
CA GLU A 183 -5.29 3.26 28.24
C GLU A 183 -6.67 3.92 28.46
N PHE A 184 -7.74 3.13 28.34
CA PHE A 184 -9.12 3.66 28.33
C PHE A 184 -9.50 4.44 29.60
N TYR A 185 -8.92 4.11 30.77
CA TYR A 185 -9.22 4.78 32.03
C TYR A 185 -8.62 6.19 32.15
N LEU A 186 -7.77 6.60 31.19
CA LEU A 186 -7.23 7.95 31.08
C LEU A 186 -8.10 8.83 30.16
N LEU A 187 -9.12 8.27 29.51
CA LEU A 187 -10.08 9.04 28.72
C LEU A 187 -11.04 9.85 29.61
N PRO A 188 -11.56 10.98 29.12
CA PRO A 188 -12.61 11.74 29.81
C PRO A 188 -13.84 10.88 30.14
N LYS A 189 -14.25 10.96 31.41
CA LYS A 189 -15.52 10.40 31.91
C LYS A 189 -16.71 11.15 31.35
N GLY A 190 -17.87 10.48 31.26
CA GLY A 190 -19.12 11.12 30.85
C GLY A 190 -19.34 11.16 29.34
N GLY A 191 -18.82 10.16 28.63
CA GLY A 191 -19.10 9.91 27.22
C GLY A 191 -18.01 9.06 26.55
N LEU A 192 -16.79 9.57 26.48
CA LEU A 192 -15.72 8.96 25.67
C LEU A 192 -15.23 7.64 26.28
N GLN A 193 -15.03 7.60 27.60
CA GLN A 193 -14.63 6.36 28.28
C GLN A 193 -15.70 5.26 28.11
N GLU A 194 -16.97 5.59 28.28
CA GLU A 194 -18.09 4.64 28.15
C GLU A 194 -18.27 4.13 26.72
N ILE A 195 -18.02 4.99 25.72
CA ILE A 195 -18.02 4.60 24.31
C ILE A 195 -16.88 3.63 23.99
N CYS A 196 -15.68 3.85 24.55
CA CYS A 196 -14.54 2.93 24.42
C CYS A 196 -14.88 1.55 24.98
N ILE A 197 -15.37 1.50 26.23
CA ILE A 197 -15.77 0.24 26.89
C ILE A 197 -16.81 -0.52 26.07
N ARG A 198 -17.80 0.19 25.52
CA ARG A 198 -18.81 -0.42 24.66
C ARG A 198 -18.19 -0.98 23.38
N PHE A 199 -17.30 -0.23 22.72
CA PHE A 199 -16.61 -0.72 21.53
C PHE A 199 -15.80 -2.00 21.83
N ASP A 200 -15.06 -2.03 22.94
CA ASP A 200 -14.28 -3.20 23.33
C ASP A 200 -15.16 -4.43 23.54
N ALA A 201 -16.30 -4.27 24.24
CA ALA A 201 -17.28 -5.34 24.45
C ALA A 201 -17.88 -5.87 23.13
N GLU A 202 -18.29 -4.98 22.23
CA GLU A 202 -18.84 -5.38 20.92
C GLU A 202 -17.78 -6.02 20.01
N SER A 203 -16.51 -5.64 20.16
CA SER A 203 -15.38 -6.22 19.43
C SER A 203 -15.05 -7.64 19.93
N GLU A 204 -15.03 -7.83 21.24
CA GLU A 204 -14.82 -9.15 21.86
C GLU A 204 -15.94 -10.13 21.47
N GLU A 205 -17.19 -9.67 21.46
CA GLU A 205 -18.33 -10.48 21.01
C GLU A 205 -18.20 -10.85 19.53
N ALA A 206 -17.85 -9.91 18.66
CA ALA A 206 -17.63 -10.19 17.24
C ALA A 206 -16.52 -11.23 17.01
N GLU A 207 -15.42 -11.14 17.76
CA GLU A 207 -14.32 -12.11 17.68
C GLU A 207 -14.74 -13.50 18.20
N SER A 208 -15.49 -13.54 19.30
CA SER A 208 -16.08 -14.77 19.85
C SER A 208 -17.01 -15.44 18.83
N MET A 209 -17.94 -14.69 18.24
CA MET A 209 -18.87 -15.20 17.23
C MET A 209 -18.12 -15.73 15.99
N ARG A 210 -17.13 -14.98 15.48
CA ARG A 210 -16.31 -15.38 14.33
C ARG A 210 -15.49 -16.64 14.59
N SER A 211 -14.92 -16.78 15.79
CA SER A 211 -14.01 -17.88 16.13
C SER A 211 -14.74 -19.15 16.57
N SER A 212 -15.94 -19.03 17.15
CA SER A 212 -16.70 -20.17 17.67
C SER A 212 -17.19 -21.11 16.57
N GLY A 213 -17.49 -20.59 15.38
CA GLY A 213 -18.14 -21.36 14.30
C GLY A 213 -19.57 -21.81 14.62
N LEU A 214 -20.18 -21.27 15.69
CA LEU A 214 -21.52 -21.63 16.17
C LEU A 214 -22.61 -20.65 15.72
N CYS A 215 -22.22 -19.49 15.21
CA CYS A 215 -23.13 -18.43 14.78
C CYS A 215 -23.43 -18.52 13.29
N ALA A 216 -24.64 -18.13 12.89
CA ALA A 216 -24.97 -18.03 11.48
C ALA A 216 -24.17 -16.90 10.82
N PRO A 217 -23.73 -17.03 9.55
CA PRO A 217 -22.94 -15.99 8.88
C PRO A 217 -23.60 -14.61 8.87
N GLU A 218 -24.92 -14.55 8.75
CA GLU A 218 -25.71 -13.32 8.82
C GLU A 218 -25.62 -12.64 10.18
N ASP A 219 -25.75 -13.38 11.28
CA ASP A 219 -25.66 -12.85 12.64
C ASP A 219 -24.24 -12.35 12.94
N VAL A 220 -23.23 -13.07 12.45
CA VAL A 220 -21.84 -12.64 12.53
C VAL A 220 -21.65 -11.31 11.80
N GLN A 221 -22.23 -11.16 10.60
CA GLN A 221 -22.15 -9.92 9.83
C GLN A 221 -22.87 -8.74 10.51
N ASP A 222 -24.05 -8.97 11.07
CA ASP A 222 -24.79 -7.94 11.82
C ASP A 222 -24.02 -7.48 13.07
N GLN A 223 -23.35 -8.41 13.77
CA GLN A 223 -22.48 -8.08 14.89
C GLN A 223 -21.27 -7.26 14.43
N ILE A 224 -20.61 -7.65 13.33
CA ILE A 224 -19.50 -6.88 12.74
C ILE A 224 -19.92 -5.46 12.39
N ASP A 225 -21.11 -5.29 11.82
CA ASP A 225 -21.64 -3.97 11.45
C ASP A 225 -21.93 -3.11 12.69
N THR A 226 -22.36 -3.74 13.78
CA THR A 226 -22.53 -3.12 15.10
C THR A 226 -21.19 -2.67 15.66
N THR A 227 -20.18 -3.54 15.70
CA THR A 227 -18.82 -3.20 16.13
C THR A 227 -18.24 -2.05 15.30
N ASN A 228 -18.39 -2.09 13.97
CA ASN A 228 -17.96 -1.02 13.07
C ASN A 228 -18.64 0.32 13.37
N LYS A 229 -19.92 0.30 13.75
CA LYS A 229 -20.64 1.50 14.16
C LYS A 229 -20.08 2.05 15.48
N CYS A 230 -19.88 1.19 16.48
CA CYS A 230 -19.28 1.59 17.76
C CYS A 230 -17.86 2.15 17.59
N TYR A 231 -17.04 1.54 16.72
CA TYR A 231 -15.71 2.04 16.38
C TYR A 231 -15.77 3.45 15.77
N ARG A 232 -16.68 3.70 14.82
CA ARG A 232 -16.84 5.04 14.22
C ARG A 232 -17.21 6.09 15.26
N GLU A 233 -18.17 5.78 16.14
CA GLU A 233 -18.57 6.68 17.22
C GLU A 233 -17.41 6.95 18.20
N TYR A 234 -16.65 5.91 18.55
CA TYR A 234 -15.45 6.02 19.38
C TYR A 234 -14.39 6.90 18.72
N ARG A 235 -14.03 6.62 17.47
CA ARG A 235 -13.00 7.35 16.73
C ARG A 235 -13.37 8.83 16.57
N GLU A 236 -14.63 9.14 16.29
CA GLU A 236 -15.09 10.53 16.18
C GLU A 236 -14.97 11.29 17.49
N LYS A 237 -15.38 10.69 18.62
CA LYS A 237 -15.27 11.31 19.94
C LYS A 237 -13.83 11.43 20.42
N LEU A 238 -13.00 10.44 20.14
CA LEU A 238 -11.57 10.47 20.42
C LEU A 238 -10.89 11.60 19.63
N ARG A 239 -11.24 11.76 18.36
CA ARG A 239 -10.77 12.85 17.51
C ARG A 239 -11.14 14.23 18.08
N GLU A 240 -12.38 14.41 18.52
CA GLU A 240 -12.83 15.64 19.20
C GLU A 240 -12.00 15.94 20.46
N PHE A 241 -11.76 14.92 21.30
CA PHE A 241 -10.95 15.06 22.51
C PHE A 241 -9.50 15.46 22.20
N LEU A 242 -8.88 14.81 21.22
CA LEU A 242 -7.51 15.06 20.81
C LEU A 242 -7.34 16.35 19.99
N GLY A 243 -8.45 16.97 19.56
CA GLY A 243 -8.41 18.20 18.76
C GLY A 243 -7.88 17.99 17.34
N ILE A 244 -8.04 16.77 16.80
CA ILE A 244 -7.58 16.42 15.46
C ILE A 244 -8.67 16.84 14.47
N ASP A 245 -8.29 17.56 13.42
CA ASP A 245 -9.23 17.83 12.34
C ASP A 245 -9.56 16.53 11.59
N ARG A 246 -10.77 16.40 11.06
CA ARG A 246 -11.19 15.21 10.30
C ARG A 246 -10.27 14.95 9.10
N GLU A 247 -9.73 16.01 8.49
CA GLU A 247 -8.76 15.91 7.41
C GLU A 247 -7.37 15.46 7.88
N HIS A 248 -7.09 15.44 9.18
CA HIS A 248 -5.81 15.03 9.75
C HIS A 248 -5.89 13.65 10.45
N ASP A 249 -7.08 13.03 10.45
CA ASP A 249 -7.29 11.65 10.89
C ASP A 249 -6.97 10.69 9.72
N VAL A 250 -5.67 10.39 9.57
CA VAL A 250 -5.14 9.59 8.45
C VAL A 250 -5.81 8.22 8.40
N SER A 251 -6.55 7.94 7.32
CA SER A 251 -7.07 6.60 7.08
C SER A 251 -6.00 5.71 6.45
N ILE A 252 -5.73 4.56 7.07
CA ILE A 252 -4.83 3.51 6.55
C ILE A 252 -5.68 2.40 5.93
N THR A 253 -5.27 1.89 4.77
CA THR A 253 -5.87 0.72 4.13
C THR A 253 -4.77 -0.28 3.80
N TRP A 254 -5.00 -1.54 4.18
CA TRP A 254 -4.10 -2.64 3.88
C TRP A 254 -4.57 -3.34 2.63
N GLU A 255 -3.69 -3.43 1.64
CA GLU A 255 -3.98 -4.17 0.41
C GLU A 255 -2.86 -5.17 0.17
N SER A 256 -3.21 -6.44 0.03
CA SER A 256 -2.26 -7.51 -0.27
C SER A 256 -2.59 -8.12 -1.63
N PRO A 257 -1.58 -8.65 -2.36
CA PRO A 257 -1.87 -9.54 -3.46
C PRO A 257 -2.71 -10.73 -2.97
N ASP A 258 -3.36 -11.41 -3.90
CA ASP A 258 -4.05 -12.67 -3.60
C ASP A 258 -3.09 -13.63 -2.88
N TYR A 259 -3.58 -14.35 -1.86
CA TYR A 259 -2.77 -15.20 -0.99
C TYR A 259 -1.94 -16.26 -1.73
N ARG A 260 -2.30 -16.57 -2.98
CA ARG A 260 -1.57 -17.50 -3.87
C ARG A 260 -0.30 -16.89 -4.44
N HIS A 261 -0.09 -15.59 -4.30
CA HIS A 261 1.04 -14.85 -4.87
C HIS A 261 1.81 -14.11 -3.78
N THR A 262 3.12 -14.04 -3.94
CA THR A 262 4.00 -13.35 -2.99
C THR A 262 4.07 -11.84 -3.22
N SER A 263 3.77 -11.38 -4.44
CA SER A 263 3.86 -9.97 -4.87
C SER A 263 2.78 -9.61 -5.90
N TRP A 264 2.52 -8.32 -6.08
CA TRP A 264 1.58 -7.83 -7.09
C TRP A 264 2.04 -8.14 -8.51
N ASN A 265 3.35 -8.04 -8.76
CA ASN A 265 3.91 -8.39 -10.06
C ASN A 265 3.75 -9.87 -10.39
N GLU A 266 3.92 -10.77 -9.41
CA GLU A 266 3.66 -12.20 -9.61
C GLU A 266 2.20 -12.47 -9.96
N GLN A 267 1.26 -11.82 -9.26
CA GLN A 267 -0.17 -11.92 -9.55
C GLN A 267 -0.49 -11.47 -10.97
N LEU A 268 0.00 -10.29 -11.39
CA LEU A 268 -0.23 -9.78 -12.74
C LEU A 268 0.26 -10.76 -13.81
N LEU A 269 1.47 -11.30 -13.66
CA LEU A 269 2.02 -12.25 -14.63
C LEU A 269 1.21 -13.56 -14.68
N ALA A 270 0.67 -14.01 -13.54
CA ALA A 270 -0.21 -15.18 -13.51
C ALA A 270 -1.54 -14.92 -14.22
N GLU A 271 -2.15 -13.74 -14.02
CA GLU A 271 -3.37 -13.34 -14.71
C GLU A 271 -3.16 -13.24 -16.23
N GLN A 272 -2.07 -12.60 -16.68
CA GLN A 272 -1.73 -12.49 -18.10
C GLN A 272 -1.52 -13.87 -18.76
N LYS A 273 -0.76 -14.77 -18.13
CA LYS A 273 -0.56 -16.13 -18.66
C LYS A 273 -1.88 -16.90 -18.78
N ARG A 274 -2.80 -16.68 -17.83
CA ARG A 274 -4.13 -17.30 -17.88
C ARG A 274 -4.97 -16.75 -19.04
N GLU A 275 -4.96 -15.44 -19.24
CA GLU A 275 -5.65 -14.79 -20.37
C GLU A 275 -5.09 -15.25 -21.72
N GLU A 276 -3.76 -15.35 -21.84
CA GLU A 276 -3.09 -15.87 -23.05
C GLU A 276 -3.50 -17.32 -23.33
N THR A 277 -3.57 -18.17 -22.30
CA THR A 277 -3.97 -19.58 -22.45
C THR A 277 -5.43 -19.70 -22.89
N VAL A 278 -6.34 -18.92 -22.28
CA VAL A 278 -7.76 -18.88 -22.67
C VAL A 278 -7.92 -18.36 -24.10
N GLY A 279 -7.17 -17.33 -24.48
CA GLY A 279 -7.13 -16.81 -25.85
C GLY A 279 -6.70 -17.89 -26.85
N GLN A 280 -5.62 -18.62 -26.56
CA GLN A 280 -5.14 -19.72 -27.40
C GLN A 280 -6.14 -20.89 -27.49
N GLU A 281 -6.86 -21.21 -26.42
CA GLU A 281 -7.93 -22.21 -26.46
C GLU A 281 -9.10 -21.74 -27.33
N SER A 282 -9.52 -20.48 -27.21
CA SER A 282 -10.58 -19.91 -28.04
C SER A 282 -10.22 -19.87 -29.53
N GLU A 283 -8.98 -19.52 -29.89
CA GLU A 283 -8.50 -19.55 -31.28
C GLU A 283 -8.44 -20.99 -31.83
N LYS A 284 -8.09 -21.99 -31.02
CA LYS A 284 -8.12 -23.40 -31.44
C LYS A 284 -9.54 -23.90 -31.66
N GLU A 285 -10.49 -23.52 -30.81
CA GLU A 285 -11.90 -23.89 -30.96
C GLU A 285 -12.53 -23.24 -32.19
N GLU A 286 -12.25 -21.95 -32.46
CA GLU A 286 -12.72 -21.26 -33.66
C GLU A 286 -12.15 -21.89 -34.94
N ASN A 287 -10.85 -22.19 -34.96
CA ASN A 287 -10.22 -22.86 -36.10
C ASN A 287 -10.80 -24.27 -36.33
N ALA A 288 -10.99 -25.06 -35.27
CA ALA A 288 -11.63 -26.37 -35.37
C ALA A 288 -13.10 -26.28 -35.81
N GLY A 289 -13.83 -25.22 -35.42
CA GLY A 289 -15.19 -24.93 -35.86
C GLY A 289 -15.25 -24.57 -37.36
N GLN A 290 -14.30 -23.77 -37.84
CA GLN A 290 -14.17 -23.42 -39.26
C GLN A 290 -13.81 -24.64 -40.11
N GLU A 291 -12.87 -25.50 -39.66
CA GLU A 291 -12.52 -26.74 -40.36
C GLU A 291 -13.71 -27.71 -40.46
N ARG A 292 -14.50 -27.85 -39.39
CA ARG A 292 -15.74 -28.65 -39.42
C ARG A 292 -16.75 -28.08 -40.42
N GLN A 293 -16.95 -26.76 -40.45
CA GLN A 293 -17.85 -26.14 -41.44
C GLN A 293 -17.41 -26.34 -42.89
N ILE A 294 -16.10 -26.37 -43.16
CA ILE A 294 -15.55 -26.64 -44.50
C ILE A 294 -15.79 -28.11 -44.89
N HIS A 295 -15.68 -29.05 -43.95
CA HIS A 295 -15.93 -30.47 -44.19
C HIS A 295 -17.41 -30.82 -44.42
N PHE A 296 -18.35 -30.10 -43.82
CA PHE A 296 -19.80 -30.32 -44.03
C PHE A 296 -20.34 -29.68 -45.33
N ARG A 297 -19.52 -28.90 -46.06
CA ARG A 297 -19.91 -28.24 -47.33
C ARG A 297 -19.32 -28.91 -48.59
N ARG A 298 -18.75 -30.11 -48.46
CA ARG A 298 -18.24 -30.93 -49.58
C ARG A 298 -19.13 -32.13 -49.85
#